data_AF-A0A7I4YP96-F1
#
_entry.id   AF-A0A7I4YP96-F1
#
_cell.length_a   1.000
_cell.length_b   1.000
_cell.length_c   1.000
_cell.angle_alpha   90.00
_cell.angle_beta   90.00
_cell.angle_gamma   90.00
#
_symmetry.space_group_name_H-M   'P 1'
#
loop_
_entity.id
_entity.type
_entity.pdbx_description
1 polymer ?
#
loop_
_entity_poly.entity_id
_entity_poly.type
_entity_poly.pdbx_seq_one_letter_code
_entity_poly.pdbx_strand_id
1 'polypeptide(L)' 'IISSTEFNMFFYIVCALFLLNVFTTEAATTTKAPCVDRGGEAYCSVHTGSPDYICTNYNKYYLASQLCAKTCGVCL' A
#
# COMPACT_ATOMS: atom_id res chain seq x y z
N ILE A 1 -43.26 -14.49 13.52
CA ILE A 1 -43.46 -14.82 12.09
C ILE A 1 -42.92 -13.62 11.33
N ILE A 2 -41.73 -13.74 10.74
CA ILE A 2 -41.18 -12.67 9.89
C ILE A 2 -41.95 -12.78 8.57
N SER A 3 -42.61 -11.71 8.15
CA SER A 3 -43.40 -11.71 6.92
C SER A 3 -42.48 -11.92 5.71
N SER A 4 -42.95 -12.55 4.64
CA SER A 4 -42.16 -12.83 3.44
C SER A 4 -41.52 -11.58 2.82
N THR A 5 -42.13 -10.40 3.01
CA THR A 5 -41.59 -9.09 2.61
C THR A 5 -40.36 -8.67 3.41
N GLU A 6 -40.33 -8.95 4.72
CA GLU A 6 -39.22 -8.60 5.62
C GLU A 6 -38.01 -9.50 5.37
N PHE A 7 -38.24 -10.78 5.07
CA PHE A 7 -37.17 -11.72 4.68
C PHE A 7 -36.51 -11.31 3.35
N ASN A 8 -37.29 -10.89 2.37
CA ASN A 8 -36.78 -10.38 1.10
C ASN A 8 -35.93 -9.12 1.30
N MET A 9 -36.41 -8.15 2.09
CA MET A 9 -35.67 -6.92 2.38
C MET A 9 -34.35 -7.20 3.11
N PHE A 10 -34.34 -8.14 4.06
CA PHE A 10 -33.13 -8.57 4.75
C PHE A 10 -32.12 -9.23 3.81
N PHE A 11 -32.59 -10.10 2.90
CA PHE A 11 -31.73 -10.74 1.91
C PHE A 11 -31.04 -9.70 1.01
N TYR A 12 -31.76 -8.69 0.53
CA TYR A 12 -31.17 -7.62 -0.28
C TYR A 12 -30.12 -6.80 0.47
N ILE A 13 -30.35 -6.52 1.76
CA ILE A 13 -29.38 -5.81 2.60
C ILE A 13 -28.09 -6.63 2.75
N VAL A 14 -28.22 -7.94 3.03
CA VAL A 14 -27.09 -8.85 3.15
C VAL A 14 -26.33 -8.96 1.84
N CYS A 15 -27.03 -9.11 0.70
CA CYS A 15 -26.41 -9.11 -0.62
C CYS A 15 -25.66 -7.80 -0.91
N ALA A 16 -26.22 -6.64 -0.57
CA ALA A 16 -25.56 -5.35 -0.75
C ALA A 16 -24.29 -5.23 0.10
N LEU A 17 -24.32 -5.70 1.36
CA LEU A 17 -23.15 -5.76 2.24
C LEU A 17 -22.06 -6.68 1.68
N PHE A 18 -22.41 -7.85 1.16
CA PHE A 18 -21.43 -8.75 0.53
C PHE A 18 -20.77 -8.11 -0.70
N LEU A 19 -21.54 -7.44 -1.55
CA LEU A 19 -21.01 -6.73 -2.72
C LEU A 19 -20.05 -5.61 -2.29
N LEU A 20 -20.41 -4.80 -1.28
CA LEU A 20 -19.53 -3.75 -0.76
C LEU A 20 -18.21 -4.28 -0.19
N ASN A 21 -18.22 -5.44 0.48
CA ASN A 21 -17.00 -6.06 1.00
C ASN A 21 -16.06 -6.58 -0.10
N VAL A 22 -16.60 -7.01 -1.25
CA VAL A 22 -15.78 -7.39 -2.41
C VAL A 22 -15.06 -6.16 -2.96
N PHE A 23 -15.79 -5.08 -3.24
CA PHE A 23 -15.21 -3.85 -3.83
C PHE A 23 -14.20 -3.13 -2.92
N THR A 24 -14.34 -3.18 -1.59
CA THR A 24 -13.39 -2.54 -0.67
C THR A 24 -12.07 -3.30 -0.54
N THR A 25 -12.07 -4.61 -0.78
CA THR A 25 -10.86 -5.45 -0.71
C THR A 25 -9.89 -5.11 -1.85
N GLU A 26 -10.43 -4.76 -3.02
CA GLU A 26 -9.68 -4.36 -4.22
C GLU A 26 -9.14 -2.92 -4.09
N ALA A 27 -9.93 -2.02 -3.50
CA ALA A 27 -9.53 -0.63 -3.33
C ALA A 27 -8.38 -0.46 -2.32
N ALA A 28 -8.38 -1.23 -1.22
CA ALA A 28 -7.32 -1.16 -0.20
C ALA A 28 -5.94 -1.63 -0.69
N THR A 29 -5.91 -2.49 -1.71
CA THR A 29 -4.65 -2.98 -2.31
C THR A 29 -4.13 -2.12 -3.45
N THR A 30 -4.97 -1.22 -3.99
CA THR A 30 -4.65 -0.43 -5.20
C THR A 30 -4.09 0.96 -4.88
N THR A 31 -4.08 1.40 -3.62
CA THR A 31 -3.26 2.56 -3.21
C THR A 31 -1.85 2.09 -2.86
N LYS A 32 -1.07 1.69 -3.86
CA LYS A 32 0.38 1.69 -3.70
C LYS A 32 0.78 3.10 -3.24
N ALA A 33 1.40 3.18 -2.07
CA ALA A 33 1.91 4.46 -1.57
C ALA A 33 2.78 5.10 -2.67
N PRO A 34 2.70 6.43 -2.87
CA PRO A 34 3.45 7.09 -3.92
C PRO A 34 4.95 6.77 -3.76
N CYS A 35 5.58 6.35 -4.86
CA CYS A 35 7.00 6.00 -4.88
C CYS A 35 7.85 7.28 -4.77
N VAL A 36 8.17 7.65 -3.53
CA VAL A 36 8.88 8.89 -3.18
C VAL A 36 9.98 8.64 -2.17
N ASP A 37 11.01 9.47 -2.21
CA ASP A 37 12.06 9.48 -1.20
C ASP A 37 11.58 10.27 0.02
N ARG A 38 11.19 9.55 1.08
CA ARG A 38 10.77 10.16 2.35
C ARG A 38 11.92 10.79 3.13
N GLY A 39 13.15 10.34 2.90
CA GLY A 39 14.36 10.93 3.47
C GLY A 39 14.72 12.28 2.83
N GLY A 40 14.09 12.63 1.71
CA GLY A 40 14.43 13.80 0.91
C GLY A 40 15.61 13.53 -0.03
N GLU A 41 15.60 14.25 -1.17
CA GLU A 41 16.57 14.06 -2.25
C GLU A 41 18.01 14.24 -1.77
N ALA A 42 18.29 15.27 -0.96
CA ALA A 42 19.63 15.54 -0.44
C ALA A 42 20.19 14.42 0.44
N TYR A 43 19.35 13.79 1.27
CA TYR A 43 19.78 12.67 2.10
C TYR A 43 20.11 11.46 1.23
N CYS A 44 19.21 11.13 0.31
CA CYS A 44 19.36 9.96 -0.55
C CYS A 44 20.52 10.12 -1.55
N SER A 45 20.74 11.34 -2.07
CA SER A 45 21.83 11.64 -3.01
C SER A 45 23.21 11.58 -2.36
N VAL A 46 23.36 12.01 -1.10
CA VAL A 46 24.66 11.96 -0.39
C VAL A 46 25.16 10.53 -0.22
N HIS A 47 24.24 9.56 -0.16
CA HIS A 47 24.62 8.16 -0.06
C HIS A 47 24.95 7.51 -1.41
N THR A 48 24.53 8.11 -2.55
CA THR A 48 24.88 7.62 -3.88
C THR A 48 26.40 7.66 -4.09
N GLY A 49 27.02 6.50 -4.33
CA GLY A 49 28.46 6.38 -4.57
C GLY A 49 29.35 6.23 -3.32
N SER A 50 28.77 6.17 -2.11
CA SER A 50 29.54 5.80 -0.91
C SER A 50 29.75 4.27 -0.81
N PRO A 51 30.83 3.77 -0.20
CA PRO A 51 30.99 2.33 0.04
C PRO A 51 29.91 1.76 0.96
N ASP A 52 29.21 2.63 1.70
CA ASP A 52 28.14 2.28 2.62
C ASP A 52 26.75 2.66 2.06
N TYR A 53 26.64 2.65 0.73
CA TYR A 53 25.46 3.04 -0.03
C TYR A 53 24.24 2.20 0.36
N ILE A 54 23.21 2.90 0.84
CA ILE A 54 21.99 2.31 1.40
C ILE A 54 21.28 1.40 0.38
N CYS A 55 21.38 1.68 -0.91
CA CYS A 55 20.73 0.90 -1.95
C CYS A 55 21.44 -0.43 -2.28
N THR A 56 22.74 -0.56 -1.99
CA THR A 56 23.53 -1.78 -2.26
C THR A 56 23.84 -2.60 -1.02
N ASN A 57 23.75 -1.99 0.17
CA ASN A 57 23.96 -2.68 1.43
C ASN A 57 22.69 -3.44 1.86
N TYR A 58 22.74 -4.78 1.81
CA TYR A 58 21.61 -5.65 2.19
C TYR A 58 21.08 -5.37 3.61
N ASN A 59 21.98 -5.07 4.55
CA ASN A 59 21.60 -4.76 5.94
C ASN A 59 20.84 -3.43 6.07
N LYS A 60 20.87 -2.59 5.03
CA LYS A 60 20.22 -1.28 4.97
C LYS A 60 19.06 -1.26 3.99
N TYR A 61 18.68 -2.39 3.40
CA TYR A 61 17.56 -2.48 2.46
C TYR A 61 16.25 -1.94 3.06
N TYR A 62 16.03 -2.15 4.36
CA TYR A 62 14.90 -1.55 5.07
C TYR A 62 14.91 -0.02 5.04
N LEU A 63 16.09 0.59 5.23
CA LEU A 63 16.24 2.05 5.11
C LEU A 63 16.06 2.51 3.66
N ALA A 64 16.55 1.73 2.69
CA ALA A 64 16.34 2.00 1.27
C ALA A 64 14.85 2.07 0.94
N SER A 65 14.05 1.09 1.38
CA SER A 65 12.61 1.04 1.07
C SER A 65 11.78 2.05 1.86
N GLN A 66 12.22 2.47 3.04
CA GLN A 66 11.52 3.45 3.88
C GLN A 66 11.82 4.89 3.48
N LEU A 67 13.09 5.21 3.19
CA LEU A 67 13.58 6.58 3.07
C LEU A 67 13.93 6.97 1.64
N CYS A 68 14.56 6.07 0.89
CA CYS A 68 15.14 6.37 -0.41
C CYS A 68 14.58 5.47 -1.51
N ALA A 69 13.28 5.17 -1.43
CA ALA A 69 12.68 4.12 -2.22
C ALA A 69 12.73 4.39 -3.73
N LYS A 70 12.60 5.67 -4.12
CA LYS A 70 12.66 6.13 -5.51
C LYS A 70 14.12 6.18 -5.96
N THR A 71 15.02 6.79 -5.18
CA THR A 71 16.45 6.88 -5.50
C THR A 71 17.09 5.50 -5.63
N CYS A 72 16.71 4.54 -4.79
CA CYS A 72 17.19 3.17 -4.82
C CYS A 72 16.45 2.26 -5.81
N GLY A 73 15.37 2.72 -6.46
CA GLY A 73 14.59 1.93 -7.41
C GLY A 73 13.87 0.72 -6.78
N VAL A 74 13.55 0.78 -5.49
CA VAL A 74 12.89 -0.32 -4.74
C VAL A 74 11.37 -0.19 -4.66
N CYS A 75 10.80 0.93 -5.13
CA CYS A 75 9.35 1.07 -5.32
C CYS A 75 8.95 1.12 -6.80
N LEU A 76 7.69 0.73 -7.06
CA LEU A 76 7.03 0.65 -8.37
C LEU A 76 5.92 1.68 -8.44
#